data_AF-A0A973CF54-F1
#
_entry.id   AF-A0A973CF54-F1
#
_cell.length_a   1.000
_cell.length_b   1.000
_cell.length_c   1.000
_cell.angle_alpha   90.00
_cell.angle_beta   90.00
_cell.angle_gamma   90.00
#
_symmetry.space_group_name_H-M   'P 1'
#
loop_
_entity.id
_entity.type
_entity.pdbx_description
1 polymer ?
#
loop_
_entity_poly.entity_id
_entity_poly.type
_entity_poly.pdbx_seq_one_letter_code
_entity_poly.pdbx_strand_id
1 'polypeptide(L)'
;MSKSLWTPIITSVLIFGSAASYYLLSDYQRIETQQALLSAVYFEQLSASEISDKRILTLQDKLYDDKQNAKLWFQLGNAYLYNGEYDNAVLVFGYSIRLTPIPTAIHYSAKASALYYARGQHLTAEVKALLDQALSLEPNNQTALMMLAANEFMNVRYQHAIVLWVHLLDSSQL
;
A
#
# COMPACT_ATOMS: atom_id res chain seq x y z
N MET A 1 -40.67 -18.33 -58.31
CA MET A 1 -40.38 -17.72 -57.00
C MET A 1 -39.29 -18.54 -56.32
N SER A 2 -38.01 -18.16 -56.46
CA SER A 2 -36.88 -18.87 -55.85
C SER A 2 -36.79 -18.50 -54.36
N LYS A 3 -36.97 -19.48 -53.47
CA LYS A 3 -36.73 -19.28 -52.04
C LYS A 3 -35.22 -19.20 -51.80
N SER A 4 -34.78 -18.10 -51.22
CA SER A 4 -33.39 -17.78 -50.91
C SER A 4 -32.73 -18.89 -50.06
N LEU A 5 -31.70 -19.54 -50.62
CA LEU A 5 -30.84 -20.53 -49.95
C LEU A 5 -29.88 -19.90 -48.91
N TRP A 6 -29.95 -18.59 -48.70
CA TRP A 6 -29.01 -17.85 -47.83
C TRP A 6 -29.41 -17.83 -46.35
N THR A 7 -30.71 -18.02 -46.04
CA THR A 7 -31.20 -18.02 -44.66
C THR A 7 -30.67 -19.17 -43.78
N PRO A 8 -30.54 -20.44 -44.23
CA PRO A 8 -29.97 -21.50 -43.39
C PRO A 8 -28.45 -21.37 -43.19
N ILE A 9 -27.75 -20.70 -44.10
CA ILE A 9 -26.29 -20.48 -43.99
C ILE A 9 -26.01 -19.43 -42.91
N ILE A 10 -26.77 -18.33 -42.90
CA ILE A 10 -26.62 -17.25 -41.92
C ILE A 10 -26.94 -17.74 -40.49
N THR A 11 -27.99 -18.54 -40.32
CA THR A 11 -28.33 -19.11 -39.00
C THR A 11 -27.28 -20.09 -38.51
N SER A 12 -26.71 -20.91 -39.39
CA SER A 12 -25.63 -21.83 -39.03
C SER A 12 -24.38 -21.07 -38.59
N VAL A 13 -23.96 -20.03 -39.32
CA VAL A 13 -22.81 -19.20 -38.94
C VAL A 13 -23.02 -18.49 -37.59
N LEU A 14 -24.24 -18.02 -37.30
CA LEU A 14 -24.60 -17.43 -36.01
C LEU A 14 -24.56 -18.44 -34.86
N ILE A 15 -25.02 -19.67 -35.08
CA ILE A 15 -24.99 -20.73 -34.06
C ILE A 15 -23.55 -21.19 -33.80
N PHE A 16 -22.73 -21.35 -34.85
CA PHE A 16 -21.32 -21.74 -34.68
C PHE A 16 -20.48 -20.61 -34.05
N GLY A 17 -20.72 -19.35 -34.43
CA GLY A 17 -20.05 -18.19 -33.83
C GLY A 17 -20.42 -17.99 -32.36
N SER A 18 -21.69 -18.18 -32.01
CA SER A 18 -22.12 -18.11 -30.60
C SER A 18 -21.52 -19.26 -29.78
N ALA A 19 -21.53 -20.50 -30.28
CA ALA A 19 -20.87 -21.62 -29.60
C ALA A 19 -19.38 -21.36 -29.37
N ALA A 20 -18.64 -20.92 -30.40
CA ALA A 20 -17.23 -20.56 -30.26
C ALA A 20 -17.00 -19.45 -29.22
N SER A 21 -17.85 -18.42 -29.19
CA SER A 21 -17.76 -17.35 -28.19
C SER A 21 -18.04 -17.85 -26.76
N TYR A 22 -18.97 -18.79 -26.57
CA TYR A 22 -19.23 -19.42 -25.28
C TYR A 22 -18.05 -20.28 -24.81
N TYR A 23 -17.42 -21.04 -25.71
CA TYR A 23 -16.24 -21.83 -25.38
C TYR A 23 -15.05 -20.96 -24.98
N LEU A 24 -14.78 -19.89 -25.74
CA LEU A 24 -13.69 -18.95 -25.43
C LEU A 24 -13.91 -18.23 -24.10
N LEU A 25 -15.15 -17.80 -23.81
CA LEU A 25 -15.49 -17.13 -22.55
C LEU A 25 -15.42 -18.09 -21.35
N SER A 26 -15.84 -19.35 -21.54
CA SER A 26 -15.76 -20.41 -20.53
C SER A 26 -14.31 -20.76 -20.21
N ASP A 27 -13.45 -20.91 -21.21
CA ASP A 27 -12.02 -21.17 -21.00
C ASP A 27 -11.31 -19.98 -20.35
N TYR A 28 -11.65 -18.75 -20.74
CA TYR A 28 -11.14 -17.54 -20.09
C TYR A 28 -11.49 -17.50 -18.59
N GLN A 29 -12.76 -17.73 -18.25
CA GLN A 29 -13.21 -17.78 -16.86
C GLN A 29 -12.55 -18.92 -16.08
N ARG A 30 -12.34 -20.08 -16.69
CA ARG A 30 -11.63 -21.21 -16.07
C ARG A 30 -10.17 -20.91 -15.78
N ILE A 31 -9.46 -20.27 -16.70
CA ILE A 31 -8.06 -19.89 -16.52
C ILE A 31 -7.93 -18.84 -15.40
N GLU A 32 -8.79 -17.83 -15.42
CA GLU A 32 -8.79 -16.76 -14.39
C GLU A 32 -9.11 -17.33 -13.00
N THR A 33 -10.13 -18.18 -12.89
CA THR A 33 -10.48 -18.85 -11.62
C THR A 33 -9.39 -19.80 -11.16
N GLN A 34 -8.76 -20.57 -12.05
CA GLN A 34 -7.66 -21.45 -11.69
C GLN A 34 -6.43 -20.66 -11.23
N GLN A 35 -6.12 -19.52 -11.85
CA GLN A 35 -5.02 -18.65 -11.45
C GLN A 35 -5.30 -17.95 -10.11
N ALA A 36 -6.54 -17.53 -9.88
CA ALA A 36 -7.00 -17.00 -8.59
C ALA A 36 -6.91 -18.08 -7.49
N LEU A 37 -7.32 -19.33 -7.78
CA LEU A 37 -7.19 -20.45 -6.85
C LEU A 37 -5.73 -20.81 -6.57
N LEU A 38 -4.88 -20.86 -7.58
CA LEU A 38 -3.45 -21.13 -7.43
C LEU A 38 -2.74 -20.04 -6.61
N SER A 39 -3.08 -18.77 -6.85
CA SER A 39 -2.54 -17.67 -6.03
C SER A 39 -3.06 -17.75 -4.59
N ALA A 40 -4.33 -18.05 -4.36
CA ALA A 40 -4.89 -18.22 -3.02
C ALA A 40 -4.23 -19.38 -2.25
N VAL A 41 -4.11 -20.56 -2.86
CA VAL A 41 -3.42 -21.73 -2.27
C VAL A 41 -1.95 -21.45 -2.02
N TYR A 42 -1.29 -20.71 -2.90
CA TYR A 42 0.11 -20.30 -2.73
C TYR A 42 0.30 -19.37 -1.52
N PHE A 43 -0.62 -18.42 -1.29
CA PHE A 43 -0.58 -17.54 -0.12
C PHE A 43 -0.96 -18.26 1.18
N GLU A 44 -1.79 -19.31 1.13
CA GLU A 44 -2.15 -20.14 2.28
C GLU A 44 -0.96 -20.97 2.81
N GLN A 45 0.00 -21.29 1.94
CA GLN A 45 1.17 -22.10 2.29
C GLN A 45 2.37 -21.30 2.82
N LEU A 46 2.43 -19.98 2.58
CA LEU A 46 3.54 -19.14 3.02
C LEU A 46 3.29 -18.56 4.41
N SER A 47 4.33 -18.53 5.23
CA SER A 47 4.34 -17.74 6.46
C SER A 47 4.26 -16.24 6.14
N ALA A 48 3.79 -15.44 7.10
CA ALA A 48 3.72 -13.98 6.95
C ALA A 48 5.09 -13.35 6.59
N SER A 49 6.19 -13.92 7.09
CA SER A 49 7.55 -13.51 6.74
C SER A 49 7.85 -13.74 5.26
N GLU A 50 7.55 -14.93 4.74
CA GLU A 50 7.84 -15.26 3.33
C GLU A 50 7.01 -14.41 2.35
N ILE A 51 5.77 -14.08 2.72
CA ILE A 51 4.93 -13.14 1.94
C ILE A 51 5.56 -11.74 1.93
N SER A 52 6.06 -11.28 3.09
CA SER A 52 6.73 -10.01 3.24
C SER A 52 8.01 -9.95 2.40
N ASP A 53 8.85 -10.97 2.48
CA ASP A 53 10.11 -11.09 1.72
C ASP A 53 9.86 -11.09 0.21
N LYS A 54 8.87 -11.86 -0.25
CA LYS A 54 8.50 -11.87 -1.68
C LYS A 54 8.02 -10.50 -2.15
N ARG A 55 7.25 -9.77 -1.33
CA ARG A 55 6.81 -8.41 -1.64
C ARG A 55 7.98 -7.44 -1.73
N ILE A 56 8.93 -7.52 -0.80
CA ILE A 56 10.16 -6.71 -0.81
C ILE A 56 10.95 -6.96 -2.10
N LEU A 57 11.22 -8.22 -2.44
CA LEU A 57 11.95 -8.58 -3.66
C LEU A 57 11.25 -8.06 -4.93
N THR A 58 9.92 -8.22 -5.00
CA THR A 58 9.13 -7.73 -6.14
C THR A 58 9.22 -6.21 -6.29
N LEU A 59 9.23 -5.48 -5.19
CA LEU A 59 9.35 -4.01 -5.21
C LEU A 59 10.76 -3.56 -5.59
N GLN A 60 11.78 -4.26 -5.11
CA GLN A 60 13.18 -4.00 -5.49
C GLN A 60 13.42 -4.24 -6.98
N ASP A 61 12.87 -5.32 -7.55
CA ASP A 61 12.96 -5.63 -8.98
C ASP A 61 12.32 -4.53 -9.84
N LYS A 62 11.11 -4.09 -9.49
CA LYS A 62 10.46 -2.95 -10.18
C LYS A 62 11.26 -1.65 -10.06
N LEU A 63 11.90 -1.43 -8.93
CA LEU A 63 12.75 -0.25 -8.71
C LEU A 63 14.10 -0.35 -9.44
N TYR A 64 14.56 -1.55 -9.78
CA TYR A 64 15.73 -1.74 -10.63
C TYR A 64 15.47 -1.14 -12.02
N ASP A 65 14.26 -1.37 -12.55
CA ASP A 65 13.81 -0.85 -13.84
C ASP A 65 13.42 0.64 -13.80
N ASP A 66 12.73 1.09 -12.75
CA ASP A 66 12.28 2.48 -12.60
C ASP A 66 12.70 3.10 -11.26
N LYS A 67 13.96 3.55 -11.20
CA LYS A 67 14.57 4.16 -10.00
C LYS A 67 13.96 5.51 -9.62
N GLN A 68 13.23 6.17 -10.52
CA GLN A 68 12.63 7.49 -10.27
C GLN A 68 11.19 7.39 -9.74
N ASN A 69 10.69 6.16 -9.53
CA ASN A 69 9.33 5.95 -9.07
C ASN A 69 9.18 6.19 -7.57
N ALA A 70 8.84 7.42 -7.19
CA ALA A 70 8.62 7.80 -5.79
C ALA A 70 7.60 6.91 -5.06
N LYS A 71 6.57 6.43 -5.77
CA LYS A 71 5.52 5.57 -5.22
C LYS A 71 6.04 4.17 -4.90
N LEU A 72 6.86 3.58 -5.77
CA LEU A 72 7.49 2.28 -5.49
C LEU A 72 8.43 2.35 -4.29
N TRP A 73 9.21 3.44 -4.16
CA TRP A 73 10.03 3.68 -2.97
C TRP A 73 9.19 3.77 -1.69
N PHE A 74 8.02 4.44 -1.73
CA PHE A 74 7.10 4.50 -0.60
C PHE A 74 6.54 3.12 -0.24
N GLN A 75 6.16 2.33 -1.24
CA GLN A 75 5.64 0.97 -1.05
C GLN A 75 6.70 0.04 -0.46
N LEU A 76 7.96 0.17 -0.89
CA LEU A 76 9.09 -0.56 -0.35
C LEU A 76 9.36 -0.16 1.11
N GLY A 77 9.27 1.13 1.44
CA GLY A 77 9.40 1.60 2.83
C GLY A 77 8.36 0.99 3.76
N ASN A 78 7.10 0.92 3.31
CA ASN A 78 6.07 0.23 4.07
C ASN A 78 6.37 -1.26 4.22
N ALA A 79 6.83 -1.94 3.15
CA ALA A 79 7.17 -3.36 3.22
C ALA A 79 8.28 -3.62 4.26
N TYR A 80 9.36 -2.83 4.24
CA TYR A 80 10.41 -2.89 5.25
C TYR A 80 9.92 -2.61 6.66
N LEU A 81 9.06 -1.59 6.83
CA LEU A 81 8.48 -1.25 8.12
C LEU A 81 7.67 -2.43 8.70
N TYR A 82 6.84 -3.08 7.88
CA TYR A 82 6.09 -4.28 8.29
C TYR A 82 6.99 -5.49 8.56
N ASN A 83 8.13 -5.61 7.87
CA ASN A 83 9.11 -6.67 8.08
C ASN A 83 10.03 -6.44 9.30
N GLY A 84 9.91 -5.30 9.98
CA GLY A 84 10.80 -4.92 11.09
C GLY A 84 12.17 -4.38 10.65
N GLU A 85 12.38 -4.16 9.36
CA GLU A 85 13.62 -3.63 8.79
C GLU A 85 13.61 -2.09 8.83
N TYR A 86 13.62 -1.52 10.03
CA TYR A 86 13.33 -0.11 10.25
C TYR A 86 14.34 0.85 9.60
N ASP A 87 15.64 0.55 9.66
CA ASP A 87 16.67 1.40 9.03
C ASP A 87 16.52 1.44 7.50
N ASN A 88 16.22 0.29 6.88
CA ASN A 88 15.94 0.19 5.45
C ASN A 88 14.69 1.01 5.10
N ALA A 89 13.63 0.93 5.92
CA ALA A 89 12.42 1.73 5.74
C ALA A 89 12.70 3.24 5.78
N VAL A 90 13.48 3.72 6.76
CA VAL A 90 13.87 5.14 6.87
C VAL A 90 14.57 5.63 5.60
N LEU A 91 15.51 4.83 5.10
CA LEU A 91 16.29 5.16 3.90
C LEU A 91 15.40 5.31 2.67
N VAL A 92 14.53 4.32 2.39
CA VAL A 92 13.70 4.33 1.18
C VAL A 92 12.53 5.31 1.27
N PHE A 93 11.98 5.57 2.46
CA PHE A 93 11.05 6.70 2.64
C PHE A 93 11.74 8.04 2.34
N GLY A 94 13.02 8.18 2.67
CA GLY A 94 13.83 9.34 2.28
C GLY A 94 13.96 9.49 0.75
N TYR A 95 14.13 8.40 0.01
CA TYR A 95 14.11 8.43 -1.46
C TYR A 95 12.74 8.81 -2.01
N SER A 96 11.67 8.23 -1.46
CA SER A 96 10.30 8.56 -1.84
C SER A 96 10.03 10.05 -1.67
N ILE A 97 10.34 10.64 -0.50
CA ILE A 97 10.17 12.08 -0.25
C ILE A 97 10.95 12.93 -1.26
N ARG A 98 12.21 12.58 -1.56
CA ARG A 98 13.03 13.34 -2.52
C ARG A 98 12.48 13.33 -3.95
N LEU A 99 11.86 12.22 -4.36
CA LEU A 99 11.36 12.03 -5.71
C LEU A 99 9.91 12.50 -5.88
N THR A 100 9.17 12.68 -4.78
CA THR A 100 7.81 13.23 -4.81
C THR A 100 7.88 14.76 -5.00
N PRO A 101 7.28 15.32 -6.07
CA PRO A 101 7.33 16.77 -6.31
C PRO A 101 6.72 17.61 -5.18
N ILE A 102 5.65 17.11 -4.54
CA ILE A 102 4.99 17.76 -3.40
C ILE A 102 4.71 16.67 -2.35
N PRO A 103 5.62 16.47 -1.38
CA PRO A 103 5.43 15.49 -0.32
C PRO A 103 4.25 15.88 0.58
N THR A 104 3.43 14.89 0.94
CA THR A 104 2.28 15.05 1.83
C THR A 104 2.62 14.65 3.26
N ALA A 105 1.73 14.95 4.22
CA ALA A 105 1.88 14.57 5.62
C ALA A 105 2.19 13.07 5.80
N ILE A 106 1.56 12.20 5.00
CA ILE A 106 1.77 10.74 5.00
C ILE A 106 3.24 10.36 4.74
N HIS A 107 3.96 11.10 3.88
CA HIS A 107 5.36 10.78 3.60
C HIS A 107 6.24 11.04 4.83
N TYR A 108 6.02 12.17 5.51
CA TYR A 108 6.77 12.54 6.69
C TYR A 108 6.40 11.66 7.90
N SER A 109 5.12 11.39 8.12
CA SER A 109 4.67 10.54 9.23
C SER A 109 5.07 9.06 9.08
N ALA A 110 5.13 8.54 7.84
CA ALA A 110 5.65 7.20 7.58
C ALA A 110 7.16 7.11 7.88
N LYS A 111 7.95 8.09 7.42
CA LYS A 111 9.38 8.16 7.74
C LYS A 111 9.61 8.32 9.25
N ALA A 112 8.80 9.15 9.91
CA ALA A 112 8.88 9.35 11.36
C ALA A 112 8.61 8.05 12.13
N SER A 113 7.57 7.31 11.73
CA SER A 113 7.27 5.99 12.31
C SER A 113 8.43 5.02 12.17
N ALA A 114 8.98 4.88 10.95
CA ALA A 114 10.13 4.01 10.71
C ALA A 114 11.35 4.42 11.56
N LEU A 115 11.63 5.72 11.63
CA LEU A 115 12.75 6.24 12.41
C LEU A 115 12.54 6.05 13.92
N TYR A 116 11.32 6.22 14.41
CA TYR A 116 10.99 5.98 15.80
C TYR A 116 11.26 4.53 16.20
N TYR A 117 10.85 3.56 15.40
CA TYR A 117 11.17 2.14 15.64
C TYR A 117 12.67 1.83 15.52
N ALA A 118 13.35 2.37 14.50
CA ALA A 118 14.81 2.24 14.35
C ALA A 118 15.57 2.80 15.57
N ARG A 119 15.00 3.80 16.25
CA ARG A 119 15.58 4.42 17.45
C ARG A 119 15.00 3.86 18.75
N GLY A 120 14.53 2.62 18.75
CA GLY A 120 14.09 1.94 19.97
C GLY A 120 12.85 2.57 20.60
N GLN A 121 11.97 3.16 19.79
CA GLN A 121 10.75 3.85 20.24
C GLN A 121 11.03 5.08 21.11
N HIS A 122 12.09 5.84 20.75
CA HIS A 122 12.39 7.12 21.37
C HIS A 122 12.03 8.29 20.45
N LEU A 123 11.33 9.29 20.99
CA LEU A 123 11.05 10.54 20.29
C LEU A 123 12.30 11.42 20.24
N THR A 124 13.20 11.11 19.31
CA THR A 124 14.39 11.94 19.04
C THR A 124 14.00 13.26 18.37
N ALA A 125 14.91 14.23 18.35
CA ALA A 125 14.70 15.50 17.66
C ALA A 125 14.38 15.32 16.16
N GLU A 126 14.99 14.33 15.51
CA GLU A 126 14.74 14.02 14.09
C GLU A 126 13.34 13.44 13.86
N VAL A 127 12.88 12.54 14.74
CA VAL A 127 11.50 12.02 14.71
C VAL A 127 10.53 13.18 14.91
N LYS A 128 10.76 14.01 15.94
CA LYS A 128 9.89 15.15 16.22
C LYS A 128 9.81 16.11 15.03
N ALA A 129 10.93 16.43 14.40
CA ALA A 129 10.94 17.30 13.23
C ALA A 129 10.06 16.75 12.08
N LEU A 130 10.11 15.44 11.82
CA LEU A 130 9.25 14.81 10.81
C LEU A 130 7.76 14.86 11.19
N LEU A 131 7.44 14.66 12.48
CA LEU A 131 6.06 14.78 12.97
C LEU A 131 5.54 16.21 12.88
N ASP A 132 6.38 17.19 13.22
CA ASP A 132 6.04 18.62 13.09
C ASP A 132 5.80 18.99 11.62
N GLN A 133 6.60 18.45 10.69
CA GLN A 133 6.37 18.62 9.25
C GLN A 133 5.03 18.00 8.81
N ALA A 134 4.72 16.79 9.27
CA ALA A 134 3.44 16.15 8.97
C ALA A 134 2.25 16.99 9.47
N LEU A 135 2.31 17.50 10.71
CA LEU A 135 1.26 18.34 11.30
C LEU A 135 1.15 19.71 10.63
N SER A 136 2.25 20.26 10.10
CA SER A 136 2.19 21.51 9.34
C SER A 136 1.43 21.38 8.03
N LEU A 137 1.45 20.18 7.42
CA LEU A 137 0.74 19.88 6.18
C LEU A 137 -0.69 19.40 6.44
N GLU A 138 -0.89 18.63 7.51
CA GLU A 138 -2.16 18.09 7.92
C GLU A 138 -2.27 18.17 9.45
N PRO A 139 -2.91 19.23 10.01
CA PRO A 139 -2.99 19.44 11.45
C PRO A 139 -3.65 18.28 12.21
N ASN A 140 -4.44 17.46 11.53
CA ASN A 140 -5.15 16.31 12.07
C ASN A 140 -4.44 14.98 11.76
N ASN A 141 -3.16 15.00 11.37
CA ASN A 141 -2.44 13.79 11.01
C ASN A 141 -2.42 12.79 12.19
N GLN A 142 -3.19 11.71 12.05
CA GLN A 142 -3.43 10.76 13.13
C GLN A 142 -2.14 10.13 13.68
N THR A 143 -1.22 9.76 12.80
CA THR A 143 0.07 9.16 13.20
C THR A 143 0.87 10.13 14.07
N ALA A 144 0.98 11.38 13.65
CA ALA A 144 1.75 12.38 14.40
C ALA A 144 1.12 12.71 15.75
N LEU A 145 -0.19 12.94 15.79
CA LEU A 145 -0.91 13.20 17.05
C LEU A 145 -0.78 12.02 18.02
N MET A 146 -0.95 10.78 17.54
CA MET A 146 -0.84 9.58 18.37
C MET A 146 0.57 9.42 18.95
N MET A 147 1.61 9.57 18.13
CA MET A 147 3.00 9.42 18.57
C MET A 147 3.42 10.50 19.57
N LEU A 148 3.02 11.76 19.34
CA LEU A 148 3.29 12.85 20.28
C LEU A 148 2.53 12.66 21.58
N ALA A 149 1.26 12.27 21.54
CA ALA A 149 0.46 12.01 22.74
C ALA A 149 1.04 10.86 23.57
N ALA A 150 1.45 9.76 22.92
CA ALA A 150 2.12 8.65 23.57
C ALA A 150 3.43 9.10 24.23
N ASN A 151 4.23 9.93 23.57
CA ASN A 151 5.43 10.49 24.17
C ASN A 151 5.13 11.36 25.40
N GLU A 152 4.16 12.26 25.32
CA GLU A 152 3.75 13.09 26.46
C GLU A 152 3.29 12.22 27.65
N PHE A 153 2.50 11.18 27.37
CA PHE A 153 2.04 10.22 28.37
C PHE A 153 3.20 9.47 29.04
N MET A 154 4.12 8.91 28.24
CA MET A 154 5.27 8.15 28.74
C MET A 154 6.22 9.01 29.58
N ASN A 155 6.23 10.32 29.37
CA ASN A 155 7.00 11.26 30.16
C ASN A 155 6.18 11.94 31.29
N VAL A 156 5.04 11.36 31.68
CA VAL A 156 4.22 11.83 32.81
C VAL A 156 3.60 13.24 32.58
N ARG A 157 3.57 13.71 31.34
CA ARG A 157 2.94 14.99 30.93
C ARG A 157 1.49 14.76 30.51
N TYR A 158 0.69 14.20 31.42
CA TYR A 158 -0.66 13.73 31.14
C TYR A 158 -1.58 14.80 30.56
N GLN A 159 -1.48 16.04 31.04
CA GLN A 159 -2.33 17.13 30.53
C GLN A 159 -2.07 17.41 29.04
N HIS A 160 -0.82 17.37 28.59
CA HIS A 160 -0.49 17.54 27.18
C HIS A 160 -0.95 16.34 26.35
N ALA A 161 -0.80 15.12 26.87
CA ALA A 161 -1.30 13.92 26.20
C ALA A 161 -2.82 13.97 25.98
N ILE A 162 -3.58 14.40 27.00
CA ILE A 162 -5.04 14.57 26.92
C ILE A 162 -5.42 15.57 25.82
N VAL A 163 -4.73 16.72 25.75
CA VAL A 163 -5.00 17.72 24.69
C VAL A 163 -4.82 17.12 23.30
N LEU A 164 -3.73 16.37 23.08
CA LEU A 164 -3.46 15.75 21.79
C LEU A 164 -4.45 14.62 21.44
N TRP A 165 -4.87 13.81 22.42
CA TRP A 165 -5.87 12.77 22.20
C TRP A 165 -7.26 13.34 21.94
N VAL A 166 -7.66 14.39 22.64
CA VAL A 166 -8.94 15.08 22.37
C VAL A 166 -8.93 15.65 20.95
N HIS A 167 -7.85 16.34 20.55
CA HIS A 167 -7.70 16.82 19.18
C HIS A 167 -7.82 15.68 18.16
N LEU A 168 -7.13 14.56 18.41
CA LEU A 168 -7.24 13.38 17.55
C LEU A 168 -8.68 12.87 17.43
N LEU A 169 -9.39 12.73 18.55
CA LEU A 169 -10.76 12.22 18.59
C LEU A 169 -11.75 13.16 17.88
N ASP A 170 -11.64 14.46 18.13
CA ASP A 170 -12.50 15.47 17.49
C ASP A 170 -12.29 15.48 15.97
N SER A 171 -11.05 15.31 15.52
CA SER A 171 -10.73 15.25 14.09
C SER A 171 -11.27 14.02 13.36
N SER A 172 -11.58 12.93 14.09
CA SER A 172 -12.07 11.67 13.53
C SER A 172 -13.60 11.60 13.38
N GLN A 173 -14.32 12.60 13.89
CA GLN A 173 -15.79 12.67 13.90
C GLN A 173 -16.37 13.52 12.75
N LEU A 174 -15.52 14.11 11.91
CA LEU A 174 -15.87 14.98 10.77
C LEU A 174 -15.69 14.24 9.45
#